data_AF-A0A034VE17-F1
#
_entry.id   AF-A0A034VE17-F1
#
_cell.length_a   1.000
_cell.length_b   1.000
_cell.length_c   1.000
_cell.angle_alpha   90.00
_cell.angle_beta   90.00
_cell.angle_gamma   90.00
#
_symmetry.space_group_name_H-M   'P 1'
#
loop_
_entity.id
_entity.type
_entity.pdbx_description
1 polymer ?
#
loop_
_entity_poly.entity_id
_entity_poly.type
_entity_poly.pdbx_seq_one_letter_code
_entity_poly.pdbx_strand_id
1 'polypeptide(L)'
;MELILIFLFAATIISPAVAVVQPNAEEIRILSDCLQSYGGITEENSKRLVRFKDWSETYEEIPCFTKCYIKNMFNMFDESVGFNDEQVIKQFGQPLHKACKHRMEPAADSCQQAYNGFHCLVNLEDDPFVIIESMKNVSTEAKTAMKDCLHRFDQYEWERVKDYSKNPVREPIPCFTKCFIDRLQLYSQQTRQWNIPALTAKLGVPAAGANIQHCLKQRRNRNACVWMYQEFTCFVLAHD
;
A
#
# COMPACT_ATOMS: atom_id res chain seq x y z
N MET A 1 0.26 -6.99 -10.11
CA MET A 1 -0.05 -7.03 -8.66
C MET A 1 -1.52 -6.67 -8.60
N GLU A 2 -2.39 -7.67 -8.56
CA GLU A 2 -3.81 -7.42 -8.42
C GLU A 2 -4.07 -7.07 -6.96
N LEU A 3 -4.45 -5.82 -6.70
CA LEU A 3 -4.89 -5.36 -5.39
C LEU A 3 -6.20 -6.07 -5.06
N ILE A 4 -6.21 -6.92 -4.03
CA ILE A 4 -7.44 -7.49 -3.47
C ILE A 4 -8.01 -6.44 -2.51
N LEU A 5 -8.78 -5.51 -3.08
CA LEU A 5 -9.62 -4.60 -2.32
C LEU A 5 -10.83 -5.38 -1.79
N ILE A 6 -10.99 -5.46 -0.47
CA ILE A 6 -12.22 -5.95 0.16
C ILE A 6 -13.33 -4.94 -0.17
N PHE A 7 -14.08 -5.17 -1.25
CA PHE A 7 -15.32 -4.44 -1.54
C PHE A 7 -16.46 -5.43 -1.67
N LEU A 8 -17.40 -5.39 -0.71
CA LEU A 8 -18.65 -6.15 -0.84
C LEU A 8 -19.93 -5.42 -0.44
N PHE A 9 -20.77 -5.32 -1.47
CA PHE A 9 -22.20 -5.02 -1.54
C PHE A 9 -22.69 -3.64 -1.06
N ALA A 10 -22.76 -2.70 -2.02
CA ALA A 10 -23.90 -1.80 -2.12
C ALA A 10 -24.83 -2.32 -3.22
N ALA A 11 -26.02 -2.76 -2.84
CA ALA A 11 -27.09 -3.05 -3.79
C ALA A 11 -27.52 -1.74 -4.47
N THR A 12 -27.15 -1.60 -5.74
CA THR A 12 -27.79 -0.83 -6.81
C THR A 12 -28.51 0.48 -6.44
N ILE A 13 -27.86 1.63 -6.65
CA ILE A 13 -28.47 2.78 -7.34
C ILE A 13 -27.47 3.31 -8.37
N ILE A 14 -27.97 3.38 -9.61
CA ILE A 14 -27.37 3.80 -10.88
C ILE A 14 -26.34 4.95 -10.75
N SER A 15 -25.08 4.70 -11.11
CA SER A 15 -24.17 5.66 -11.75
C SER A 15 -22.98 4.92 -12.40
N PRO A 16 -22.46 5.40 -13.55
CA PRO A 16 -21.35 4.75 -14.24
C PRO A 16 -20.01 5.19 -13.64
N ALA A 17 -19.05 4.25 -13.66
CA ALA A 17 -17.63 4.43 -13.34
C ALA A 17 -17.21 4.43 -11.86
N VAL A 18 -17.49 3.33 -11.16
CA VAL A 18 -16.51 2.76 -10.23
C VAL A 18 -16.44 1.27 -10.54
N ALA A 19 -15.29 0.77 -11.00
CA ALA A 19 -15.07 -0.65 -11.15
C ALA A 19 -15.05 -1.27 -9.75
N VAL A 20 -16.21 -1.71 -9.28
CA VAL A 20 -16.32 -2.58 -8.11
C VAL A 20 -15.68 -3.91 -8.52
N VAL A 21 -14.49 -4.19 -8.00
CA VAL A 21 -13.93 -5.54 -8.08
C VAL A 21 -14.90 -6.42 -7.31
N GLN A 22 -15.72 -7.18 -8.03
CA GLN A 22 -16.56 -8.18 -7.38
C GLN A 22 -15.64 -9.29 -6.85
N PRO A 23 -15.83 -9.76 -5.61
CA PRO A 23 -15.10 -10.90 -5.12
C PRO A 23 -15.36 -12.07 -6.05
N ASN A 24 -14.31 -12.86 -6.24
CA ASN A 24 -14.45 -14.08 -6.99
C ASN A 24 -15.42 -15.04 -6.25
N ALA A 25 -16.01 -15.98 -6.99
CA ALA A 25 -17.00 -16.91 -6.43
C ALA A 25 -16.46 -17.72 -5.24
N GLU A 26 -15.15 -17.90 -5.16
CA GLU A 26 -14.48 -18.58 -4.05
C GLU A 26 -14.51 -17.77 -2.76
N GLU A 27 -14.20 -16.47 -2.81
CA GLU A 27 -14.26 -15.58 -1.66
C GLU A 27 -15.69 -15.48 -1.11
N ILE A 28 -16.70 -15.37 -1.98
CA ILE A 28 -18.12 -15.37 -1.56
C ILE A 28 -18.47 -16.66 -0.82
N ARG A 29 -18.02 -17.82 -1.32
CA ARG A 29 -18.24 -19.11 -0.67
C ARG A 29 -17.57 -19.15 0.70
N ILE A 30 -16.30 -18.74 0.80
CA ILE A 30 -15.56 -18.73 2.07
C ILE A 30 -16.21 -17.78 3.08
N LEU A 31 -16.63 -16.60 2.65
CA LEU A 31 -17.36 -15.66 3.50
C LEU A 31 -18.67 -16.26 4.01
N SER A 32 -19.43 -16.92 3.13
CA SER A 32 -20.66 -17.63 3.50
C SER A 32 -20.39 -18.72 4.55
N ASP A 33 -19.35 -19.54 4.33
CA ASP A 33 -18.97 -20.62 5.25
C ASP A 33 -18.55 -20.05 6.62
N CYS A 34 -17.74 -18.99 6.64
CA CYS A 34 -17.25 -18.38 7.88
C CYS A 34 -18.33 -17.58 8.64
N LEU A 35 -19.38 -17.12 7.96
CA LEU A 35 -20.52 -16.45 8.58
C LEU A 35 -21.67 -17.38 8.93
N GLN A 36 -21.61 -18.66 8.55
CA GLN A 36 -22.75 -19.58 8.67
C GLN A 36 -23.30 -19.66 10.10
N SER A 37 -22.42 -19.71 11.10
CA SER A 37 -22.78 -19.73 12.54
C SER A 37 -23.35 -18.40 13.05
N TYR A 38 -23.31 -17.34 12.24
CA TYR A 38 -23.73 -15.97 12.56
C TYR A 38 -24.87 -15.49 11.66
N GLY A 39 -25.64 -16.43 11.09
CA GLY A 39 -26.78 -16.12 10.21
C GLY A 39 -26.41 -15.95 8.73
N GLY A 40 -25.16 -16.22 8.35
CA GLY A 40 -24.70 -16.16 6.97
C GLY A 40 -24.52 -14.74 6.44
N ILE A 41 -24.56 -14.61 5.11
CA ILE A 41 -24.46 -13.32 4.42
C ILE A 41 -25.79 -12.57 4.56
N THR A 42 -25.90 -11.75 5.60
CA THR A 42 -27.02 -10.83 5.86
C THR A 42 -26.57 -9.39 5.63
N GLU A 43 -27.52 -8.46 5.44
CA GLU A 43 -27.20 -7.04 5.33
C GLU A 43 -26.41 -6.51 6.54
N GLU A 44 -26.75 -6.97 7.74
CA GLU A 44 -26.05 -6.62 8.97
C GLU A 44 -24.60 -7.12 8.96
N ASN A 45 -24.37 -8.39 8.67
CA ASN A 45 -23.00 -8.95 8.62
C ASN A 45 -22.18 -8.32 7.50
N SER A 46 -22.77 -8.06 6.33
CA SER A 46 -22.10 -7.33 5.26
C SER A 46 -21.69 -5.93 5.70
N LYS A 47 -22.57 -5.17 6.37
CA LYS A 47 -22.23 -3.83 6.90
C LYS A 47 -21.07 -3.88 7.91
N ARG A 48 -20.99 -4.93 8.72
CA ARG A 48 -19.90 -5.13 9.68
C ARG A 48 -18.58 -5.42 8.97
N LEU A 49 -18.58 -6.33 7.99
CA LEU A 49 -17.39 -6.68 7.21
C LEU A 49 -16.84 -5.50 6.39
N VAL A 50 -17.72 -4.66 5.82
CA VAL A 50 -17.30 -3.46 5.07
C VAL A 50 -16.46 -2.51 5.92
N ARG A 51 -16.77 -2.41 7.22
CA ARG A 51 -16.05 -1.56 8.17
C ARG A 51 -15.02 -2.33 9.00
N PHE A 52 -14.49 -3.44 8.49
CA PHE A 52 -13.54 -4.28 9.23
C PHE A 52 -12.36 -3.49 9.81
N LYS A 53 -11.82 -2.51 9.08
CA LYS A 53 -10.73 -1.64 9.55
C LYS A 53 -11.13 -0.74 10.74
N ASP A 54 -12.43 -0.48 10.90
CA ASP A 54 -12.97 0.35 11.99
C ASP A 54 -13.31 -0.49 13.23
N TRP A 55 -13.12 -1.82 13.19
CA TRP A 55 -13.35 -2.67 14.35
C TRP A 55 -12.34 -2.35 15.46
N SER A 56 -12.69 -2.69 16.69
CA SER A 56 -11.82 -2.44 17.84
C SER A 56 -10.50 -3.20 17.71
N GLU A 57 -9.37 -2.58 18.05
CA GLU A 57 -8.09 -3.29 18.15
C GLU A 57 -8.11 -4.46 19.14
N THR A 58 -9.03 -4.45 20.10
CA THR A 58 -9.04 -5.39 21.23
C THR A 58 -10.11 -6.46 21.15
N TYR A 59 -11.08 -6.36 20.23
CA TYR A 59 -12.09 -7.39 20.06
C TYR A 59 -12.61 -7.44 18.63
N GLU A 60 -12.92 -8.65 18.19
CA GLU A 60 -13.51 -8.92 16.89
C GLU A 60 -15.04 -8.77 16.97
N GLU A 61 -15.66 -8.00 16.07
CA GLU A 61 -17.11 -7.85 16.08
C GLU A 61 -17.80 -9.21 15.82
N ILE A 62 -17.37 -9.95 14.79
CA ILE A 62 -17.91 -11.27 14.45
C ILE A 62 -16.96 -12.34 15.01
N PRO A 63 -17.35 -13.09 16.06
CA PRO A 63 -16.39 -13.93 16.77
C PRO A 63 -15.72 -14.98 15.86
N CYS A 64 -14.40 -15.09 15.92
CA CYS A 64 -13.60 -16.06 15.17
C CYS A 64 -13.72 -15.98 13.64
N PHE A 65 -14.33 -14.92 13.09
CA PHE A 65 -14.49 -14.77 11.64
C PHE A 65 -13.14 -14.70 10.94
N THR A 66 -12.23 -13.87 11.43
CA THR A 66 -10.92 -13.59 10.85
C THR A 66 -10.09 -14.85 10.75
N LYS A 67 -10.07 -15.67 11.81
CA LYS A 67 -9.40 -16.98 11.80
C LYS A 67 -9.93 -17.86 10.68
N CYS A 68 -11.25 -18.00 10.58
CA CYS A 68 -11.88 -18.80 9.52
C CYS A 68 -11.51 -18.25 8.13
N TYR A 69 -11.63 -16.93 7.95
CA TYR A 69 -11.40 -16.28 6.67
C TYR A 69 -9.96 -16.46 6.20
N ILE A 70 -8.96 -16.11 7.01
CA ILE A 70 -7.55 -16.13 6.58
C ILE A 70 -6.99 -17.55 6.46
N LYS A 71 -7.54 -18.51 7.20
CA LYS A 71 -7.22 -19.93 7.04
C LYS A 71 -7.69 -20.45 5.68
N ASN A 72 -8.94 -20.17 5.31
CA ASN A 72 -9.54 -20.74 4.10
C ASN A 72 -9.20 -19.95 2.82
N MET A 73 -9.08 -18.63 2.91
CA MET A 73 -8.82 -17.76 1.74
C MET A 73 -7.34 -17.69 1.40
N PHE A 74 -6.46 -17.67 2.41
CA PHE A 74 -5.03 -17.40 2.20
C PHE A 74 -4.10 -18.48 2.73
N ASN A 75 -4.63 -19.50 3.42
CA ASN A 75 -3.84 -20.51 4.13
C ASN A 75 -2.78 -19.87 5.07
N MET A 76 -3.12 -18.72 5.67
CA MET A 76 -2.19 -17.93 6.48
C MET A 76 -2.15 -18.33 7.94
N PHE A 77 -3.09 -19.13 8.40
CA PHE A 77 -3.23 -19.43 9.82
C PHE A 77 -3.60 -20.89 10.04
N ASP A 78 -2.85 -21.54 10.91
CA ASP A 78 -3.14 -22.86 11.44
C ASP A 78 -3.25 -22.79 12.98
N GLU A 79 -4.18 -23.54 13.58
CA GLU A 79 -4.41 -23.44 15.03
C GLU A 79 -3.27 -24.03 15.87
N SER A 80 -2.48 -24.96 15.31
CA SER A 80 -1.36 -25.59 16.00
C SER A 80 -0.06 -24.80 15.87
N VAL A 81 0.08 -24.01 14.80
CA VAL A 81 1.33 -23.29 14.48
C VAL A 81 1.18 -21.76 14.56
N GLY A 82 -0.03 -21.22 14.37
CA GLY A 82 -0.30 -19.79 14.25
C GLY A 82 -0.13 -19.29 12.81
N PHE A 83 0.40 -18.07 12.66
CA PHE A 83 0.62 -17.46 11.34
C PHE A 83 1.72 -18.16 10.53
N ASN A 84 1.45 -18.37 9.24
CA ASN A 84 2.45 -18.81 8.27
C ASN A 84 3.14 -17.58 7.66
N ASP A 85 4.37 -17.30 8.14
CA ASP A 85 5.19 -16.18 7.67
C ASP A 85 5.34 -16.12 6.14
N GLU A 86 5.51 -17.27 5.47
CA GLU A 86 5.67 -17.32 4.02
C GLU A 86 4.40 -16.85 3.30
N GLN A 87 3.23 -17.30 3.73
CA GLN A 87 1.95 -16.88 3.11
C GLN A 87 1.63 -15.42 3.43
N VAL A 88 1.94 -14.95 4.64
CA VAL A 88 1.77 -13.54 5.01
C VAL A 88 2.67 -12.65 4.14
N ILE A 89 3.96 -12.98 4.01
CA ILE A 89 4.92 -12.24 3.18
C ILE A 89 4.51 -12.29 1.70
N LYS A 90 4.01 -13.44 1.23
CA LYS A 90 3.56 -13.59 -0.15
C LYS A 90 2.39 -12.67 -0.48
N GLN A 91 1.42 -12.52 0.42
CA GLN A 91 0.23 -11.69 0.17
C GLN A 91 0.47 -10.20 0.45
N PHE A 92 1.09 -9.88 1.59
CA PHE A 92 1.19 -8.51 2.09
C PHE A 92 2.59 -7.90 1.93
N GLY A 93 3.59 -8.72 1.61
CA GLY A 93 4.98 -8.28 1.53
C GLY A 93 5.69 -8.25 2.88
N GLN A 94 7.02 -8.28 2.80
CA GLN A 94 7.91 -8.28 3.96
C GLN A 94 7.77 -7.05 4.87
N PRO A 95 7.55 -5.82 4.38
CA PRO A 95 7.41 -4.65 5.24
C PRO A 95 6.20 -4.71 6.18
N LEU A 96 5.03 -5.08 5.67
CA LEU A 96 3.83 -5.28 6.47
C LEU A 96 4.02 -6.41 7.48
N HIS A 97 4.56 -7.55 7.04
CA HIS A 97 4.87 -8.67 7.93
C HIS A 97 5.75 -8.22 9.11
N LYS A 98 6.84 -7.50 8.81
CA LYS A 98 7.76 -6.99 9.84
C LYS A 98 7.07 -6.00 10.78
N ALA A 99 6.22 -5.10 10.27
CA ALA A 99 5.50 -4.12 11.08
C ALA A 99 4.49 -4.81 12.04
N CYS A 100 3.79 -5.83 11.55
CA CYS A 100 2.74 -6.52 12.31
C CYS A 100 3.17 -7.78 13.05
N LYS A 101 4.45 -8.20 12.95
CA LYS A 101 4.94 -9.45 13.56
C LYS A 101 4.62 -9.58 15.05
N HIS A 102 4.75 -8.48 15.80
CA HIS A 102 4.45 -8.44 17.23
C HIS A 102 2.97 -8.69 17.56
N ARG A 103 2.04 -8.44 16.62
CA ARG A 103 0.61 -8.73 16.77
C ARG A 103 0.24 -10.16 16.36
N MET A 104 1.15 -10.89 15.72
CA MET A 104 0.96 -12.27 15.27
C MET A 104 1.42 -13.32 16.29
N GLU A 105 2.07 -12.88 17.37
CA GLU A 105 2.56 -13.75 18.44
C GLU A 105 1.43 -14.56 19.09
N PRO A 106 1.70 -15.78 19.60
CA PRO A 106 0.70 -16.61 20.23
C PRO A 106 -0.10 -15.87 21.32
N ALA A 107 -1.42 -15.99 21.28
CA ALA A 107 -2.33 -15.49 22.30
C ALA A 107 -3.01 -16.65 23.04
N ALA A 108 -3.73 -16.34 24.12
CA ALA A 108 -4.50 -17.35 24.86
C ALA A 108 -5.62 -18.00 24.02
N ASP A 109 -6.11 -17.26 23.01
CA ASP A 109 -7.12 -17.72 22.07
C ASP A 109 -6.62 -17.57 20.63
N SER A 110 -6.75 -18.66 19.86
CA SER A 110 -6.38 -18.71 18.44
C SER A 110 -7.17 -17.72 17.58
N CYS A 111 -8.44 -17.42 17.93
CA CYS A 111 -9.23 -16.44 17.20
C CYS A 111 -8.70 -15.03 17.45
N GLN A 112 -8.43 -14.68 18.71
CA GLN A 112 -7.80 -13.42 19.07
C GLN A 112 -6.42 -13.25 18.41
N GLN A 113 -5.59 -14.30 18.36
CA GLN A 113 -4.30 -14.25 17.66
C GLN A 113 -4.49 -13.91 16.18
N ALA A 114 -5.35 -14.66 15.48
CA ALA A 114 -5.64 -14.42 14.06
C ALA A 114 -6.18 -13.00 13.82
N TYR A 115 -7.10 -12.55 14.68
CA TYR A 115 -7.66 -11.20 14.60
C TYR A 115 -6.59 -10.12 14.80
N ASN A 116 -5.79 -10.19 15.85
CA ASN A 116 -4.74 -9.20 16.14
C ASN A 116 -3.77 -9.03 14.96
N GLY A 117 -3.28 -10.15 14.42
CA GLY A 117 -2.30 -10.12 13.33
C GLY A 117 -2.91 -9.59 12.03
N PHE A 118 -4.07 -10.10 11.63
CA PHE A 118 -4.70 -9.70 10.37
C PHE A 118 -5.28 -8.29 10.42
N HIS A 119 -5.89 -7.89 11.54
CA HIS A 119 -6.37 -6.52 11.75
C HIS A 119 -5.21 -5.51 11.66
N CYS A 120 -4.04 -5.83 12.20
CA CYS A 120 -2.84 -5.02 11.99
C CYS A 120 -2.46 -4.91 10.50
N LEU A 121 -2.40 -6.06 9.79
CA LEU A 121 -2.00 -6.09 8.39
C LEU A 121 -2.88 -5.20 7.51
N VAL A 122 -4.20 -5.32 7.60
CA VAL A 122 -5.11 -4.55 6.76
C VAL A 122 -5.13 -3.06 7.14
N ASN A 123 -4.92 -2.72 8.41
CA ASN A 123 -4.89 -1.32 8.85
C ASN A 123 -3.60 -0.60 8.43
N LEU A 124 -2.48 -1.33 8.30
CA LEU A 124 -1.21 -0.75 7.87
C LEU A 124 -0.93 -0.89 6.36
N GLU A 125 -1.84 -1.49 5.58
CA GLU A 125 -1.66 -1.66 4.14
C GLU A 125 -1.51 -0.33 3.39
N ASP A 126 -2.28 0.67 3.80
CA ASP A 126 -2.23 2.03 3.25
C ASP A 126 -1.30 2.95 4.05
N ASP A 127 -0.59 2.44 5.06
CA ASP A 127 0.31 3.26 5.87
C ASP A 127 1.45 3.82 4.97
N PRO A 128 1.69 5.13 4.99
CA PRO A 128 2.64 5.77 4.10
C PRO A 128 4.09 5.29 4.29
N PHE A 129 4.50 4.94 5.51
CA PHE A 129 5.85 4.44 5.79
C PHE A 129 6.01 3.00 5.32
N VAL A 130 4.94 2.21 5.43
CA VAL A 130 4.87 0.86 4.88
C VAL A 130 4.88 0.88 3.35
N ILE A 131 4.15 1.79 2.71
CA ILE A 131 4.19 2.00 1.25
C ILE A 131 5.62 2.32 0.79
N ILE A 132 6.28 3.29 1.42
CA ILE A 132 7.67 3.65 1.09
C ILE A 132 8.60 2.45 1.30
N GLU A 133 8.44 1.71 2.40
CA GLU A 133 9.26 0.53 2.66
C GLU A 133 9.04 -0.59 1.63
N SER A 134 7.84 -0.68 1.06
CA SER A 134 7.43 -1.68 0.06
C SER A 134 7.88 -1.35 -1.36
N MET A 135 8.43 -0.15 -1.60
CA MET A 135 8.94 0.22 -2.93
C MET A 135 10.09 -0.71 -3.35
N LYS A 136 9.90 -1.37 -4.50
CA LYS A 136 10.92 -2.21 -5.14
C LYS A 136 11.91 -1.33 -5.88
N ASN A 137 13.16 -1.78 -5.99
CA ASN A 137 14.24 -1.08 -6.70
C ASN A 137 14.58 0.32 -6.16
N VAL A 138 14.13 0.65 -4.95
CA VAL A 138 14.50 1.88 -4.23
C VAL A 138 15.45 1.51 -3.09
N SER A 139 16.58 2.21 -3.00
CA SER A 139 17.61 1.94 -1.99
C SER A 139 17.13 2.31 -0.58
N THR A 140 17.74 1.70 0.44
CA THR A 140 17.46 2.03 1.85
C THR A 140 17.67 3.52 2.14
N GLU A 141 18.72 4.13 1.58
CA GLU A 141 18.99 5.56 1.73
C GLU A 141 17.85 6.41 1.15
N ALA A 142 17.34 6.06 -0.03
CA ALA A 142 16.22 6.75 -0.63
C ALA A 142 14.91 6.60 0.16
N LYS A 143 14.63 5.40 0.65
CA LYS A 143 13.48 5.15 1.54
C LYS A 143 13.56 6.00 2.80
N THR A 144 14.72 6.08 3.43
CA THR A 144 14.95 6.95 4.60
C THR A 144 14.73 8.43 4.23
N ALA A 145 15.28 8.91 3.11
CA ALA A 145 15.08 10.28 2.67
C ALA A 145 13.60 10.61 2.39
N MET A 146 12.85 9.68 1.80
CA MET A 146 11.40 9.81 1.60
C MET A 146 10.65 9.91 2.93
N LYS A 147 10.91 9.03 3.89
CA LYS A 147 10.27 9.06 5.22
C LYS A 147 10.60 10.36 5.98
N ASP A 148 11.86 10.78 5.96
CA ASP A 148 12.32 12.06 6.53
C ASP A 148 11.67 13.28 5.89
N CYS A 149 11.37 13.21 4.60
CA CYS A 149 10.67 14.26 3.88
C CYS A 149 9.18 14.28 4.21
N LEU A 150 8.57 13.12 4.43
CA LEU A 150 7.16 13.00 4.78
C LEU A 150 6.87 13.67 6.13
N HIS A 151 7.79 13.52 7.10
CA HIS A 151 7.72 14.20 8.40
C HIS A 151 7.71 15.74 8.33
N ARG A 152 7.96 16.35 7.17
CA ARG A 152 7.84 17.82 6.98
C ARG A 152 6.42 18.29 6.66
N PHE A 153 5.49 17.37 6.46
CA PHE A 153 4.11 17.64 6.10
C PHE A 153 3.17 17.21 7.21
N ASP A 154 1.99 17.82 7.25
CA ASP A 154 0.92 17.44 8.16
C ASP A 154 0.50 15.97 7.92
N GLN A 155 0.11 15.27 8.98
CA GLN A 155 -0.23 13.84 8.91
C GLN A 155 -1.35 13.52 7.92
N TYR A 156 -2.33 14.42 7.74
CA TYR A 156 -3.43 14.20 6.79
C TYR A 156 -2.96 14.18 5.33
N GLU A 157 -1.83 14.83 5.02
CA GLU A 157 -1.24 14.76 3.67
C GLU A 157 -0.55 13.41 3.42
N TRP A 158 -0.16 12.69 4.48
CA TRP A 158 0.55 11.42 4.32
C TRP A 158 -0.31 10.35 3.66
N GLU A 159 -1.62 10.39 3.85
CA GLU A 159 -2.56 9.47 3.19
C GLU A 159 -2.49 9.55 1.66
N ARG A 160 -1.97 10.65 1.10
CA ARG A 160 -1.79 10.85 -0.35
C ARG A 160 -0.54 10.18 -0.90
N VAL A 161 0.32 9.59 -0.07
CA VAL A 161 1.51 8.83 -0.54
C VAL A 161 1.09 7.73 -1.52
N LYS A 162 -0.03 7.03 -1.27
CA LYS A 162 -0.54 5.97 -2.15
C LYS A 162 -0.88 6.46 -3.57
N ASP A 163 -1.20 7.75 -3.73
CA ASP A 163 -1.57 8.31 -5.02
C ASP A 163 -0.37 8.51 -5.97
N TYR A 164 0.87 8.48 -5.47
CA TYR A 164 2.06 8.54 -6.33
C TYR A 164 2.13 7.36 -7.30
N SER A 165 1.60 6.20 -6.93
CA SER A 165 1.53 5.01 -7.80
C SER A 165 0.74 5.23 -9.10
N LYS A 166 -0.17 6.21 -9.10
CA LYS A 166 -1.02 6.56 -10.25
C LYS A 166 -0.33 7.51 -11.23
N ASN A 167 0.89 7.97 -10.93
CA ASN A 167 1.62 8.97 -11.71
C ASN A 167 0.77 10.21 -12.09
N PRO A 168 0.10 10.87 -11.12
CA PRO A 168 -0.78 11.98 -11.42
C PRO A 168 -0.01 13.16 -12.03
N VAL A 169 -0.70 14.01 -12.80
CA VAL A 169 -0.07 15.19 -13.42
C VAL A 169 0.38 16.21 -12.37
N ARG A 170 -0.34 16.28 -11.25
CA ARG A 170 -0.02 17.13 -10.11
C ARG A 170 0.49 16.27 -8.97
N GLU A 171 1.52 16.78 -8.32
CA GLU A 171 2.12 16.12 -7.18
C GLU A 171 1.09 15.97 -6.03
N PRO A 172 0.84 14.75 -5.53
CA PRO A 172 -0.15 14.52 -4.47
C PRO A 172 0.17 15.23 -3.16
N ILE A 173 1.46 15.23 -2.77
CA ILE A 173 1.97 15.92 -1.59
C ILE A 173 2.89 17.04 -2.07
N PRO A 174 2.48 18.31 -1.99
CA PRO A 174 3.24 19.41 -2.59
C PRO A 174 4.72 19.43 -2.16
N CYS A 175 5.64 19.43 -3.12
CA CYS A 175 7.10 19.51 -2.89
C CYS A 175 7.77 18.28 -2.25
N PHE A 176 7.07 17.15 -2.08
CA PHE A 176 7.65 15.94 -1.50
C PHE A 176 8.77 15.33 -2.38
N THR A 177 8.56 15.26 -3.69
CA THR A 177 9.53 14.79 -4.69
C THR A 177 10.78 15.65 -4.70
N LYS A 178 10.61 16.96 -4.72
CA LYS A 178 11.74 17.89 -4.58
C LYS A 178 12.52 17.63 -3.28
N CYS A 179 11.83 17.39 -2.17
CA CYS A 179 12.48 17.16 -0.88
C CYS A 179 13.44 15.97 -0.92
N PHE A 180 13.00 14.80 -1.40
CA PHE A 180 13.88 13.63 -1.43
C PHE A 180 14.94 13.73 -2.54
N ILE A 181 14.64 14.40 -3.67
CA ILE A 181 15.64 14.70 -4.71
C ILE A 181 16.80 15.53 -4.16
N ASP A 182 16.48 16.58 -3.40
CA ASP A 182 17.50 17.44 -2.80
C ASP A 182 18.31 16.71 -1.73
N ARG A 183 17.63 15.95 -0.84
CA ARG A 183 18.33 15.17 0.21
C ARG A 183 19.28 14.13 -0.38
N LEU A 184 18.88 13.49 -1.48
CA LEU A 184 19.68 12.48 -2.15
C LEU A 184 20.70 13.07 -3.13
N GLN A 185 20.72 14.40 -3.30
CA GLN A 185 21.60 15.14 -4.21
C GLN A 185 21.48 14.67 -5.68
N LEU A 186 20.25 14.37 -6.11
CA LEU A 186 19.97 13.80 -7.44
C LEU A 186 19.93 14.86 -8.54
N TYR A 187 19.94 16.14 -8.18
CA TYR A 187 19.99 17.25 -9.09
C TYR A 187 21.05 18.27 -8.63
N SER A 188 21.96 18.65 -9.52
CA SER A 188 22.95 19.70 -9.24
C SER A 188 22.38 21.06 -9.63
N GLN A 189 22.29 21.97 -8.65
CA GLN A 189 21.93 23.36 -8.92
C GLN A 189 23.04 24.12 -9.66
N GLN A 190 24.30 23.71 -9.49
CA GLN A 190 25.45 24.33 -10.13
C GLN A 190 25.47 24.04 -11.63
N THR A 191 25.31 22.78 -12.03
CA THR A 191 25.33 22.38 -13.44
C THR A 191 23.94 22.36 -14.08
N ARG A 192 22.88 22.49 -13.27
CA ARG A 192 21.46 22.37 -13.67
C ARG A 192 21.09 21.03 -14.30
N GLN A 193 21.80 19.98 -13.92
CA GLN A 193 21.68 18.63 -14.48
C GLN A 193 21.25 17.61 -13.43
N TRP A 194 20.50 16.61 -13.88
CA TRP A 194 20.21 15.41 -13.10
C TRP A 194 21.42 14.50 -13.05
N ASN A 195 21.67 13.93 -11.87
CA ASN A 195 22.58 12.81 -11.72
C ASN A 195 21.84 11.51 -12.04
N ILE A 196 21.68 11.22 -13.33
CA ILE A 196 20.97 10.02 -13.81
C ILE A 196 21.55 8.72 -13.23
N PRO A 197 22.89 8.51 -13.16
CA PRO A 197 23.44 7.33 -12.50
C PRO A 197 22.99 7.16 -11.04
N ALA A 198 22.99 8.24 -10.25
CA ALA A 198 22.50 8.20 -8.87
C ALA A 198 20.98 8.01 -8.79
N LEU A 199 20.22 8.59 -9.73
CA LEU A 199 18.78 8.39 -9.86
C LEU A 199 18.48 6.89 -10.02
N THR A 200 19.20 6.21 -10.93
CA THR A 200 19.01 4.78 -11.19
C THR A 200 19.45 3.94 -10.00
N ALA A 201 20.61 4.24 -9.41
CA ALA A 201 21.13 3.47 -8.28
C ALA A 201 20.27 3.61 -7.01
N LYS A 202 19.67 4.77 -6.76
CA LYS A 202 18.93 5.05 -5.52
C LYS A 202 17.43 4.86 -5.66
N LEU A 203 16.85 5.20 -6.81
CA LEU A 203 15.40 5.21 -7.03
C LEU A 203 14.95 4.19 -8.08
N GLY A 204 15.89 3.47 -8.73
CA GLY A 204 15.55 2.49 -9.76
C GLY A 204 15.01 3.11 -11.05
N VAL A 205 15.21 4.42 -11.25
CA VAL A 205 14.69 5.16 -12.39
C VAL A 205 15.79 5.99 -13.07
N PRO A 206 15.73 6.21 -14.40
CA PRO A 206 14.84 5.52 -15.32
C PRO A 206 15.20 4.04 -15.43
N ALA A 207 14.33 3.24 -16.05
CA ALA A 207 14.63 1.84 -16.34
C ALA A 207 15.89 1.72 -17.22
N ALA A 208 16.62 0.62 -17.10
CA ALA A 208 17.81 0.38 -17.93
C ALA A 208 17.41 0.36 -19.42
N GLY A 209 18.07 1.20 -20.23
CA GLY A 209 17.77 1.36 -21.66
C GLY A 209 16.91 2.60 -22.01
N ALA A 210 16.17 3.13 -21.02
CA ALA A 210 15.06 4.04 -21.32
C ALA A 210 15.49 5.35 -21.99
N ASN A 211 14.72 5.78 -22.99
CA ASN A 211 14.98 7.02 -23.71
C ASN A 211 14.41 8.25 -22.97
N ILE A 212 15.24 8.86 -22.12
CA ILE A 212 14.87 10.05 -21.33
C ILE A 212 15.12 11.40 -22.02
N GLN A 213 15.54 11.43 -23.30
CA GLN A 213 15.92 12.67 -23.98
C GLN A 213 14.76 13.67 -24.05
N HIS A 214 13.53 13.18 -24.19
CA HIS A 214 12.35 14.02 -24.22
C HIS A 214 12.03 14.64 -22.85
N CYS A 215 12.29 13.93 -21.75
CA CYS A 215 12.14 14.44 -20.38
C CYS A 215 13.10 15.59 -20.09
N LEU A 216 14.36 15.47 -20.52
CA LEU A 216 15.39 16.49 -20.29
C LEU A 216 15.20 17.78 -21.10
N LYS A 217 14.41 17.72 -22.19
CA LYS A 217 14.14 18.86 -23.09
C LYS A 217 12.93 19.70 -22.65
N GLN A 218 12.23 19.31 -21.59
CA GLN A 218 11.04 20.03 -21.13
C GLN A 218 11.40 21.43 -20.59
N ARG A 219 10.54 22.41 -20.88
CA ARG A 219 10.71 23.75 -20.35
C ARG A 219 10.31 23.76 -18.88
N ARG A 220 11.28 24.04 -18.01
CA ARG A 220 11.06 24.10 -16.56
C ARG A 220 10.11 25.24 -16.16
N ASN A 221 9.14 24.92 -15.31
CA ASN A 221 8.33 25.89 -14.59
C ASN A 221 9.21 26.76 -13.66
N ARG A 222 8.75 27.95 -13.25
CA ARG A 222 9.44 28.74 -12.22
C ARG A 222 9.40 28.06 -10.84
N ASN A 223 8.35 27.28 -10.56
CA ASN A 223 8.21 26.54 -9.31
C ASN A 223 9.02 25.23 -9.37
N ALA A 224 10.03 25.12 -8.51
CA ALA A 224 10.92 23.96 -8.44
C ALA A 224 10.23 22.65 -8.10
N CYS A 225 9.22 22.69 -7.23
CA CYS A 225 8.48 21.48 -6.87
C CYS A 225 7.76 20.89 -8.07
N VAL A 226 7.11 21.75 -8.86
CA VAL A 226 6.34 21.35 -10.04
C VAL A 226 7.23 20.73 -11.10
N TRP A 227 8.30 21.42 -11.53
CA TRP A 227 9.10 20.89 -12.63
C TRP A 227 9.94 19.68 -12.22
N MET A 228 10.42 19.60 -10.97
CA MET A 228 11.15 18.42 -10.49
C MET A 228 10.24 17.19 -10.44
N TYR A 229 9.00 17.36 -9.98
CA TYR A 229 8.01 16.29 -10.01
C TYR A 229 7.73 15.84 -11.44
N GLN A 230 7.47 16.77 -12.37
CA GLN A 230 7.17 16.46 -13.77
C GLN A 230 8.33 15.73 -14.47
N GLU A 231 9.56 16.21 -14.32
CA GLU A 231 10.74 15.56 -14.90
C GLU A 231 10.98 14.18 -14.27
N PHE A 232 10.83 14.04 -12.94
CA PHE A 232 10.95 12.77 -12.24
C PHE A 232 9.90 11.75 -12.72
N THR A 233 8.62 12.13 -12.77
CA THR A 233 7.55 11.27 -13.29
C THR A 233 7.77 10.91 -14.76
N CYS A 234 8.33 11.82 -15.56
CA CYS A 234 8.73 11.51 -16.93
C CYS A 234 9.81 10.41 -16.97
N PHE A 235 10.82 10.46 -16.10
CA PHE A 235 11.83 9.39 -15.99
C PHE A 235 11.24 8.06 -15.53
N VAL A 236 10.27 8.09 -14.60
CA VAL A 236 9.55 6.89 -14.13
C VAL A 236 8.79 6.21 -15.28
N LEU A 237 8.18 7.01 -16.17
CA LEU A 237 7.36 6.52 -17.29
C LEU A 237 8.15 6.22 -18.57
N ALA A 238 9.42 6.63 -18.62
CA ALA A 238 10.27 6.41 -19.78
C ALA A 238 10.54 4.91 -19.95
N HIS A 239 10.38 4.44 -21.19
CA HIS A 239 10.65 3.07 -21.63
C HIS A 239 11.45 3.13 -22.94
N ASP A 240 11.95 1.97 -23.36
CA ASP A 240 12.74 1.77 -24.58
C ASP A 240 11.90 1.88 -25.85
#